data_AF-A0A1H9LHI5-F1
#
_entry.id   AF-A0A1H9LHI5-F1
#
_cell.length_a   1.000
_cell.length_b   1.000
_cell.length_c   1.000
_cell.angle_alpha   90.00
_cell.angle_beta   90.00
_cell.angle_gamma   90.00
#
_symmetry.space_group_name_H-M   'P 1'
#
loop_
_entity.id
_entity.type
_entity.pdbx_description
1 polymer ?
#
loop_
_entity_poly.entity_id
_entity_poly.type
_entity_poly.pdbx_seq_one_letter_code
_entity_poly.pdbx_strand_id
1 'polypeptide(L)'
;MKKNLNWWDIGILTIIMLGPTLCLSIIMFLHSGNEIVPSGDIVASDTIYSILIQLFQLIAALFYLRITKFDFSRWNYKVTIKTLLLALAIFFGLGIVSDGIHMLTNGITETIENTPQVTLASFMTQVSPMYVAYTILNGFYTEFFYLGICSAVSDDCHMCSYLYGIVIRILVHLHTASFMIAFTSVIIGTVYYIIYKKNGENLFPLATSHTLANIFGFSLLRFL
;
A
#
# COMPACT_ATOMS: atom_id res chain seq x y z
N MET A 1 -27.43 -5.46 -9.39
CA MET A 1 -26.00 -5.06 -9.39
C MET A 1 -25.18 -6.29 -9.05
N LYS A 2 -24.00 -6.46 -9.65
CA LYS A 2 -23.10 -7.58 -9.35
C LYS A 2 -22.49 -7.38 -7.97
N LYS A 3 -22.68 -8.32 -7.06
CA LYS A 3 -22.06 -8.27 -5.72
C LYS A 3 -20.60 -8.72 -5.76
N ASN A 4 -20.27 -9.69 -6.63
CA ASN A 4 -18.93 -10.27 -6.76
C ASN A 4 -18.32 -9.89 -8.12
N LEU A 5 -17.02 -9.66 -8.13
CA LEU A 5 -16.18 -9.54 -9.32
C LEU A 5 -15.74 -10.94 -9.78
N ASN A 6 -15.68 -11.11 -11.10
CA ASN A 6 -15.06 -12.28 -11.72
C ASN A 6 -13.55 -12.05 -11.86
N TRP A 7 -12.79 -13.12 -12.08
CA TRP A 7 -11.35 -13.05 -12.33
C TRP A 7 -10.95 -12.11 -13.48
N TRP A 8 -11.76 -12.06 -14.54
CA TRP A 8 -11.54 -11.13 -15.65
C TRP A 8 -11.67 -9.66 -15.21
N ASP A 9 -12.61 -9.36 -14.30
CA ASP A 9 -12.79 -8.00 -13.79
C ASP A 9 -11.56 -7.59 -12.96
N ILE A 10 -11.02 -8.50 -12.13
CA ILE A 10 -9.79 -8.27 -11.36
C ILE A 10 -8.60 -8.01 -12.28
N GLY A 11 -8.41 -8.83 -13.32
CA GLY A 11 -7.32 -8.66 -14.28
C GLY A 11 -7.38 -7.31 -14.99
N ILE A 12 -8.57 -6.90 -15.46
CA ILE A 12 -8.76 -5.59 -16.09
C ILE A 12 -8.49 -4.45 -15.10
N LEU A 13 -8.99 -4.54 -13.87
CA LEU A 13 -8.74 -3.54 -12.84
C LEU A 13 -7.26 -3.46 -12.45
N THR A 14 -6.54 -4.57 -12.50
CA THR A 14 -5.09 -4.60 -12.27
C THR A 14 -4.36 -3.82 -13.34
N ILE A 15 -4.74 -3.98 -14.61
CA ILE A 15 -4.15 -3.23 -15.73
C ILE A 15 -4.47 -1.74 -15.61
N ILE A 16 -5.73 -1.39 -15.31
CA ILE A 16 -6.17 0.00 -15.20
C ILE A 16 -5.44 0.72 -14.06
N MET A 17 -5.41 0.10 -12.87
CA MET A 17 -4.79 0.71 -11.70
C MET A 17 -3.27 0.53 -11.77
N LEU A 18 -2.80 -0.70 -11.64
CA LEU A 18 -1.39 -0.96 -11.38
C LEU A 18 -0.53 -1.13 -12.64
N GLY A 19 -1.13 -1.16 -13.84
CA GLY A 19 -0.43 -1.43 -15.10
C GLY A 19 0.85 -0.62 -15.32
N PRO A 20 0.81 0.73 -15.26
CA PRO A 20 2.01 1.55 -15.43
C PRO A 20 3.10 1.25 -14.40
N THR A 21 2.74 1.12 -13.12
CA THR A 21 3.69 0.81 -12.03
C THR A 21 4.27 -0.59 -12.16
N LEU A 22 3.46 -1.58 -12.55
CA LEU A 22 3.90 -2.94 -12.83
C LEU A 22 4.91 -2.97 -13.99
N CYS A 23 4.57 -2.35 -15.12
CA CYS A 23 5.46 -2.29 -16.27
C CYS A 23 6.78 -1.59 -15.93
N LEU A 24 6.72 -0.43 -15.26
CA LEU A 24 7.91 0.29 -14.84
C LEU A 24 8.77 -0.55 -13.90
N SER A 25 8.15 -1.21 -12.91
CA SER A 25 8.86 -2.04 -11.94
C SER A 25 9.59 -3.21 -12.60
N ILE A 26 8.94 -3.87 -13.56
CA ILE A 26 9.53 -4.97 -14.32
C ILE A 26 10.67 -4.46 -15.21
N ILE A 27 10.46 -3.35 -15.94
CA ILE A 27 11.49 -2.76 -16.80
C ILE A 27 12.72 -2.40 -15.95
N MET A 28 12.53 -1.71 -14.83
CA MET A 28 13.62 -1.29 -13.96
C MET A 28 14.38 -2.49 -13.37
N PHE A 29 13.67 -3.53 -12.93
CA PHE A 29 14.30 -4.76 -12.46
C PHE A 29 15.15 -5.44 -13.55
N LEU A 30 14.65 -5.50 -14.78
CA LEU A 30 15.40 -6.08 -15.91
C LEU A 30 16.62 -5.24 -16.30
N HIS A 31 16.55 -3.91 -16.16
CA HIS A 31 17.65 -3.00 -16.50
C HIS A 31 18.70 -2.88 -15.39
N SER A 32 18.31 -3.05 -14.12
CA SER A 32 19.23 -2.84 -13.00
C SER A 32 20.22 -4.01 -12.82
N GLY A 33 20.04 -5.14 -13.49
CA GLY A 33 21.02 -6.24 -13.48
C GLY A 33 21.33 -6.78 -12.07
N ASN A 34 20.39 -6.65 -11.13
CA ASN A 34 20.49 -6.88 -9.67
C ASN A 34 21.06 -5.74 -8.81
N GLU A 35 21.33 -4.54 -9.35
CA GLU A 35 21.59 -3.35 -8.53
C GLU A 35 20.28 -2.82 -7.93
N ILE A 36 20.30 -2.53 -6.63
CA ILE A 36 19.15 -1.96 -5.90
C ILE A 36 19.09 -0.47 -6.25
N VAL A 37 18.07 -0.06 -7.02
CA VAL A 37 17.83 1.36 -7.28
C VAL A 37 17.18 1.98 -6.03
N PRO A 38 17.77 3.04 -5.44
CA PRO A 38 17.18 3.72 -4.29
C PRO A 38 15.75 4.19 -4.61
N SER A 39 14.80 3.88 -3.73
CA SER A 39 13.38 4.20 -3.89
C SER A 39 13.07 5.71 -3.99
N GLY A 40 14.03 6.58 -3.64
CA GLY A 40 13.85 8.03 -3.59
C GLY A 40 13.80 8.72 -4.95
N ASP A 41 14.46 8.19 -5.98
CA ASP A 41 14.71 8.95 -7.22
C ASP A 41 13.57 8.86 -8.26
N ILE A 42 12.68 7.87 -8.15
CA ILE A 42 11.67 7.59 -9.20
C ILE A 42 10.34 8.29 -8.94
N VAL A 43 10.03 8.66 -7.68
CA VAL A 43 8.76 9.30 -7.28
C VAL A 43 8.92 10.80 -7.00
N ALA A 44 10.16 11.27 -6.81
CA ALA A 44 10.43 12.67 -6.46
C ALA A 44 10.31 13.66 -7.63
N SER A 45 10.29 13.20 -8.89
CA SER A 45 10.40 14.14 -10.01
C SER A 45 9.11 14.92 -10.30
N ASP A 46 7.91 14.44 -9.90
CA ASP A 46 6.68 15.24 -9.94
C ASP A 46 5.53 14.63 -9.10
N THR A 47 5.36 15.11 -7.87
CA THR A 47 4.24 14.70 -6.98
C THR A 47 2.87 15.02 -7.60
N ILE A 48 2.76 16.11 -8.38
CA ILE A 48 1.50 16.51 -9.02
C ILE A 48 1.16 15.52 -10.13
N TYR A 49 2.13 15.18 -10.97
CA TYR A 49 1.94 14.15 -12.00
C TYR A 49 1.46 12.82 -11.39
N SER A 50 2.09 12.40 -10.28
CA SER A 50 1.73 11.16 -9.56
C SER A 50 0.30 11.19 -9.00
N ILE A 51 -0.15 12.34 -8.50
CA ILE A 51 -1.54 12.53 -8.08
C ILE A 51 -2.48 12.43 -9.28
N LEU A 52 -2.18 13.14 -10.37
CA LEU A 52 -3.04 13.20 -11.56
C LEU A 52 -3.22 11.81 -12.19
N ILE A 53 -2.14 11.02 -12.29
CA ILE A 53 -2.22 9.67 -12.84
C ILE A 53 -3.05 8.74 -11.93
N GLN A 54 -2.85 8.77 -10.61
CA GLN A 54 -3.63 7.94 -9.69
C GLN A 54 -5.12 8.32 -9.69
N LEU A 55 -5.44 9.61 -9.75
CA LEU A 55 -6.82 10.07 -9.88
C LEU A 55 -7.44 9.59 -11.19
N PHE A 56 -6.73 9.72 -12.31
CA PHE A 56 -7.20 9.26 -13.62
C PHE A 56 -7.47 7.74 -13.60
N GLN A 57 -6.53 6.95 -13.09
CA GLN A 57 -6.68 5.50 -12.98
C GLN A 57 -7.82 5.09 -12.05
N LEU A 58 -7.97 5.78 -10.91
CA LEU A 58 -9.08 5.53 -9.98
C LEU A 58 -10.42 5.85 -10.64
N ILE A 59 -10.54 6.97 -11.34
CA ILE A 59 -11.74 7.34 -12.09
C ILE A 59 -12.04 6.29 -13.17
N ALA A 60 -11.03 5.86 -13.92
CA ALA A 60 -11.19 4.82 -14.94
C ALA A 60 -11.65 3.48 -14.35
N ALA A 61 -11.09 3.07 -13.19
CA ALA A 61 -11.49 1.87 -12.48
C ALA A 61 -12.95 1.95 -11.99
N LEU A 62 -13.33 3.07 -11.37
CA LEU A 62 -14.71 3.32 -10.91
C LEU A 62 -15.68 3.34 -12.09
N PHE A 63 -15.29 3.92 -13.23
CA PHE A 63 -16.09 3.93 -14.46
C PHE A 63 -16.28 2.52 -15.02
N TYR A 64 -15.22 1.71 -15.07
CA TYR A 64 -15.30 0.30 -15.47
C TYR A 64 -16.27 -0.49 -14.58
N LEU A 65 -16.15 -0.35 -13.25
CA LEU A 65 -17.04 -0.97 -12.27
C LEU A 65 -18.50 -0.52 -12.43
N ARG A 66 -18.70 0.75 -12.80
CA ARG A 66 -20.03 1.30 -13.09
C ARG A 66 -20.64 0.64 -14.33
N ILE A 67 -19.87 0.46 -15.41
CA ILE A 67 -20.32 -0.21 -16.64
C ILE A 67 -20.65 -1.68 -16.35
N THR A 68 -19.85 -2.38 -15.54
CA THR A 68 -20.11 -3.78 -15.18
C THR A 68 -21.22 -3.94 -14.13
N LYS A 69 -21.86 -2.83 -13.73
CA LYS A 69 -22.96 -2.76 -12.75
C LYS A 69 -22.57 -3.33 -11.38
N PHE A 70 -21.32 -3.14 -10.96
CA PHE A 70 -20.82 -3.56 -9.66
C PHE A 70 -21.56 -2.86 -8.51
N ASP A 71 -21.70 -3.57 -7.40
CA ASP A 71 -22.33 -3.08 -6.17
C ASP A 71 -21.32 -2.42 -5.23
N PHE A 72 -21.22 -1.10 -5.33
CA PHE A 72 -20.33 -0.29 -4.49
C PHE A 72 -20.66 -0.35 -2.99
N SER A 73 -21.87 -0.78 -2.60
CA SER A 73 -22.24 -0.94 -1.18
C SER A 73 -21.44 -2.03 -0.47
N ARG A 74 -20.75 -2.89 -1.23
CA ARG A 74 -19.83 -3.89 -0.69
C ARG A 74 -18.66 -3.27 0.06
N TRP A 75 -18.19 -2.09 -0.35
CA TRP A 75 -17.05 -1.46 0.29
C TRP A 75 -17.49 -0.59 1.46
N ASN A 76 -16.88 -0.87 2.61
CA ASN A 76 -17.15 -0.14 3.84
C ASN A 76 -16.01 0.87 4.08
N TYR A 77 -16.39 2.13 4.30
CA TYR A 77 -15.47 3.21 4.63
C TYR A 77 -16.04 4.04 5.77
N LYS A 78 -15.96 3.51 6.99
CA LYS A 78 -16.49 4.16 8.19
C LYS A 78 -15.39 4.87 8.95
N VAL A 79 -15.55 6.19 9.08
CA VAL A 79 -14.68 7.05 9.87
C VAL A 79 -15.30 7.24 11.26
N THR A 80 -14.65 6.68 12.26
CA THR A 80 -15.01 6.81 13.69
C THR A 80 -13.73 6.96 14.50
N ILE A 81 -13.83 7.44 15.75
CA ILE A 81 -12.68 7.48 16.66
C ILE A 81 -12.07 6.09 16.83
N LYS A 82 -12.90 5.04 16.94
CA LYS A 82 -12.43 3.65 17.05
C LYS A 82 -11.58 3.24 15.84
N THR A 83 -12.01 3.57 14.62
CA THR A 83 -11.28 3.20 13.40
C THR A 83 -10.04 4.06 13.20
N LEU A 84 -10.02 5.30 13.68
CA LEU A 84 -8.82 6.13 13.72
C LEU A 84 -7.78 5.58 14.71
N LEU A 85 -8.20 5.22 15.93
CA LEU A 85 -7.34 4.58 16.92
C LEU A 85 -6.80 3.24 16.41
N LEU A 86 -7.64 2.47 15.70
CA LEU A 86 -7.20 1.24 15.04
C LEU A 86 -6.13 1.53 13.96
N ALA A 87 -6.28 2.58 13.14
CA ALA A 87 -5.26 2.96 12.16
C ALA A 87 -3.91 3.25 12.83
N LEU A 88 -3.92 4.01 13.93
CA LEU A 88 -2.71 4.31 14.71
C LEU A 88 -2.12 3.04 15.32
N ALA A 89 -2.93 2.16 15.89
CA ALA A 89 -2.49 0.90 16.46
C ALA A 89 -1.84 -0.01 15.41
N ILE A 90 -2.42 -0.07 14.19
CA ILE A 90 -1.84 -0.82 13.06
C ILE A 90 -0.50 -0.21 12.65
N PHE A 91 -0.46 1.10 12.48
CA PHE A 91 0.76 1.82 12.08
C PHE A 91 1.92 1.55 13.06
N PHE A 92 1.71 1.79 14.36
CA PHE A 92 2.76 1.55 15.35
C PHE A 92 3.08 0.06 15.52
N GLY A 93 2.06 -0.81 15.50
CA GLY A 93 2.26 -2.26 15.60
C GLY A 93 3.11 -2.81 14.46
N LEU A 94 2.86 -2.38 13.22
CA LEU A 94 3.69 -2.76 12.08
C LEU A 94 5.05 -2.09 12.09
N GLY A 95 5.17 -0.86 12.62
CA GLY A 95 6.45 -0.22 12.88
C GLY A 95 7.35 -1.07 13.78
N ILE A 96 6.81 -1.59 14.89
CA ILE A 96 7.54 -2.51 15.79
C ILE A 96 7.96 -3.79 15.07
N VAL A 97 7.07 -4.37 14.26
CA VAL A 97 7.38 -5.58 13.49
C VAL A 97 8.52 -5.31 12.50
N SER A 98 8.47 -4.18 11.80
CA SER A 98 9.50 -3.73 10.86
C SER A 98 10.84 -3.52 11.56
N ASP A 99 10.86 -2.80 12.68
CA ASP A 99 12.07 -2.59 13.50
C ASP A 99 12.66 -3.93 13.96
N GLY A 100 11.81 -4.86 14.43
CA GLY A 100 12.23 -6.20 14.82
C GLY A 100 12.86 -7.00 13.68
N ILE A 101 12.29 -6.94 12.47
CA ILE A 101 12.87 -7.57 11.28
C ILE A 101 14.25 -6.96 10.99
N HIS A 102 14.35 -5.63 10.96
CA HIS A 102 15.63 -4.95 10.69
C HIS A 102 16.70 -5.25 11.75
N MET A 103 16.34 -5.30 13.04
CA MET A 103 17.25 -5.70 14.11
C MET A 103 17.72 -7.15 13.96
N LEU A 104 16.87 -8.06 13.49
CA LEU A 104 17.25 -9.45 13.25
C LEU A 104 18.16 -9.60 12.03
N THR A 105 18.01 -8.77 11.00
CA THR A 105 18.81 -8.87 9.78
C THR A 105 20.12 -8.10 9.86
N ASN A 106 20.11 -6.90 10.45
CA ASN A 106 21.23 -5.96 10.44
C ASN A 106 21.90 -5.87 11.82
N GLY A 107 21.28 -6.41 12.87
CA GLY A 107 21.73 -6.22 14.24
C GLY A 107 21.12 -4.99 14.90
N ILE A 108 21.06 -5.01 16.24
CA ILE A 108 20.38 -3.99 17.04
C ILE A 108 21.06 -2.62 16.88
N THR A 109 22.38 -2.55 17.05
CA THR A 109 23.13 -1.28 17.00
C THR A 109 23.04 -0.62 15.63
N GLU A 110 23.28 -1.38 14.56
CA GLU A 110 23.21 -0.87 13.19
C GLU A 110 21.81 -0.36 12.85
N THR A 111 20.76 -1.05 13.30
CA THR A 111 19.37 -0.63 13.07
C THR A 111 19.05 0.68 13.75
N ILE A 112 19.48 0.86 15.01
CA ILE A 112 19.24 2.10 15.76
C ILE A 112 20.01 3.27 15.12
N GLU A 113 21.28 3.08 14.77
CA GLU A 113 22.12 4.12 14.18
C GLU A 113 21.65 4.55 12.78
N ASN A 114 21.16 3.60 11.98
CA ASN A 114 20.66 3.87 10.62
C ASN A 114 19.22 4.36 10.56
N THR A 115 18.51 4.43 11.70
CA THR A 115 17.11 4.89 11.72
C THR A 115 17.03 6.39 12.00
N PRO A 116 16.68 7.23 10.99
CA PRO A 116 16.63 8.67 11.18
C PRO A 116 15.44 9.08 12.05
N GLN A 117 15.75 9.77 13.15
CA GLN A 117 14.75 10.30 14.08
C GLN A 117 13.92 11.42 13.46
N VAL A 118 12.61 11.36 13.68
CA VAL A 118 11.65 12.36 13.23
C VAL A 118 11.27 13.25 14.39
N THR A 119 11.61 14.53 14.28
CA THR A 119 11.09 15.57 15.18
C THR A 119 9.92 16.30 14.52
N LEU A 120 9.01 16.88 15.31
CA LEU A 120 7.90 17.68 14.79
C LEU A 120 8.39 18.83 13.90
N ALA A 121 9.53 19.45 14.24
CA ALA A 121 10.15 20.51 13.45
C ALA A 121 10.69 19.98 12.11
N SER A 122 11.34 18.81 12.09
CA SER A 122 11.81 18.19 10.83
C SER A 122 10.65 17.77 9.93
N PHE A 123 9.55 17.30 10.52
CA PHE A 123 8.35 16.94 9.77
C PHE A 123 7.73 18.14 9.05
N MET A 124 7.49 19.23 9.79
CA MET A 124 6.84 20.44 9.25
C MET A 124 7.67 21.16 8.18
N THR A 125 8.98 20.92 8.14
CA THR A 125 9.89 21.56 7.18
C THR A 125 10.21 20.68 5.98
N GLN A 126 10.12 19.35 6.10
CA GLN A 126 10.50 18.42 5.03
C GLN A 126 9.31 17.86 4.26
N VAL A 127 8.10 17.88 4.83
CA VAL A 127 6.92 17.27 4.21
C VAL A 127 6.04 18.35 3.59
N SER A 128 6.02 18.40 2.25
CA SER A 128 5.15 19.34 1.53
C SER A 128 3.67 18.93 1.66
N PRO A 129 2.72 19.90 1.71
CA PRO A 129 1.30 19.58 1.68
C PRO A 129 0.87 18.73 0.48
N MET A 130 1.55 18.91 -0.67
CA MET A 130 1.30 18.13 -1.86
C MET A 130 1.71 16.66 -1.68
N TYR A 131 2.83 16.41 -0.98
CA TYR A 131 3.24 15.05 -0.64
C TYR A 131 2.26 14.38 0.33
N VAL A 132 1.72 15.12 1.30
CA VAL A 132 0.65 14.60 2.18
C VAL A 132 -0.58 14.22 1.36
N ALA A 133 -1.02 15.08 0.44
CA ALA A 133 -2.14 14.78 -0.43
C ALA A 133 -1.91 13.52 -1.29
N TYR A 134 -0.71 13.41 -1.88
CA TYR A 134 -0.29 12.23 -2.63
C TYR A 134 -0.32 10.96 -1.78
N THR A 135 0.28 10.99 -0.58
CA THR A 135 0.36 9.80 0.28
C THR A 135 -1.00 9.34 0.80
N ILE A 136 -1.93 10.27 1.06
CA ILE A 136 -3.33 9.95 1.38
C ILE A 136 -4.01 9.24 0.20
N LEU A 137 -3.88 9.82 -1.01
CA LEU A 137 -4.45 9.22 -2.22
C LEU A 137 -3.84 7.84 -2.47
N ASN A 138 -2.52 7.72 -2.37
CA ASN A 138 -1.79 6.48 -2.59
C ASN A 138 -2.16 5.39 -1.57
N GLY A 139 -2.29 5.75 -0.29
CA GLY A 139 -2.69 4.83 0.76
C GLY A 139 -4.11 4.28 0.53
N PHE A 140 -5.06 5.15 0.17
CA PHE A 140 -6.39 4.70 -0.24
C PHE A 140 -6.33 3.84 -1.51
N TYR A 141 -5.70 4.35 -2.57
CA TYR A 141 -5.61 3.71 -3.88
C TYR A 141 -5.06 2.29 -3.80
N THR A 142 -3.99 2.11 -3.03
CA THR A 142 -3.30 0.83 -2.90
C THR A 142 -4.16 -0.18 -2.14
N GLU A 143 -4.70 0.20 -0.99
CA GLU A 143 -5.54 -0.69 -0.19
C GLU A 143 -6.92 -0.93 -0.81
N PHE A 144 -7.43 0.04 -1.57
CA PHE A 144 -8.65 -0.14 -2.35
C PHE A 144 -8.48 -1.27 -3.38
N PHE A 145 -7.34 -1.37 -4.05
CA PHE A 145 -7.08 -2.47 -4.96
C PHE A 145 -6.88 -3.81 -4.20
N TYR A 146 -5.95 -3.87 -3.25
CA TYR A 146 -5.58 -5.14 -2.61
C TYR A 146 -6.65 -5.70 -1.67
N LEU A 147 -7.31 -4.84 -0.90
CA LEU A 147 -8.32 -5.28 0.06
C LEU A 147 -9.72 -5.12 -0.53
N GLY A 148 -10.02 -3.98 -1.14
CA GLY A 148 -11.34 -3.72 -1.71
C GLY A 148 -11.64 -4.59 -2.93
N ILE A 149 -10.88 -4.45 -4.00
CA ILE A 149 -11.12 -5.12 -5.29
C ILE A 149 -10.81 -6.61 -5.19
N CYS A 150 -9.64 -7.00 -4.68
CA CYS A 150 -9.28 -8.43 -4.64
C CYS A 150 -10.17 -9.21 -3.65
N SER A 151 -10.68 -8.61 -2.57
CA SER A 151 -11.66 -9.30 -1.70
C SER A 151 -13.09 -9.24 -2.21
N ALA A 152 -13.36 -8.53 -3.31
CA ALA A 152 -14.70 -8.41 -3.89
C ALA A 152 -15.11 -9.60 -4.77
N VAL A 153 -14.48 -10.77 -4.61
CA VAL A 153 -14.80 -12.01 -5.34
C VAL A 153 -15.79 -12.89 -4.56
N SER A 154 -16.23 -14.00 -5.16
CA SER A 154 -17.00 -15.05 -4.46
C SER A 154 -16.16 -15.73 -3.38
N ASP A 155 -16.81 -16.18 -2.31
CA ASP A 155 -16.16 -16.78 -1.13
C ASP A 155 -15.23 -17.94 -1.46
N ASP A 156 -15.61 -18.79 -2.41
CA ASP A 156 -14.81 -19.92 -2.89
C ASP A 156 -13.45 -19.51 -3.51
N CYS A 157 -13.29 -18.23 -3.87
CA CYS A 157 -12.10 -17.69 -4.52
C CYS A 157 -11.28 -16.73 -3.64
N HIS A 158 -11.65 -16.51 -2.37
CA HIS A 158 -10.98 -15.52 -1.51
C HIS A 158 -9.49 -15.80 -1.34
N MET A 159 -9.11 -17.06 -1.11
CA MET A 159 -7.70 -17.44 -0.93
C MET A 159 -6.89 -17.21 -2.21
N CYS A 160 -7.41 -17.64 -3.36
CA CYS A 160 -6.77 -17.43 -4.65
C CYS A 160 -6.60 -15.93 -4.94
N SER A 161 -7.62 -15.12 -4.65
CA SER A 161 -7.57 -13.67 -4.91
C SER A 161 -6.63 -12.93 -3.96
N TYR A 162 -6.55 -13.38 -2.71
CA TYR A 162 -5.54 -12.92 -1.76
C TYR A 162 -4.11 -13.24 -2.25
N LEU A 163 -3.85 -14.49 -2.66
CA LEU A 163 -2.54 -14.88 -3.20
C LEU A 163 -2.19 -14.09 -4.47
N TYR A 164 -3.17 -13.86 -5.34
CA TYR A 164 -3.02 -12.99 -6.50
C TYR A 164 -2.59 -11.57 -6.08
N GLY A 165 -3.28 -10.97 -5.11
CA GLY A 165 -2.92 -9.66 -4.58
C GLY A 165 -1.50 -9.61 -4.00
N ILE A 166 -1.05 -10.67 -3.31
CA ILE A 166 0.33 -10.79 -2.82
C ILE A 166 1.33 -10.83 -3.98
N VAL A 167 1.09 -11.62 -5.01
CA VAL A 167 1.96 -11.68 -6.20
C VAL A 167 2.05 -10.31 -6.86
N ILE A 168 0.92 -9.65 -7.11
CA ILE A 168 0.89 -8.31 -7.71
C ILE A 168 1.65 -7.31 -6.83
N ARG A 169 1.50 -7.38 -5.50
CA ARG A 169 2.24 -6.54 -4.55
C ARG A 169 3.75 -6.73 -4.65
N ILE A 170 4.23 -7.95 -4.78
CA ILE A 170 5.65 -8.22 -4.98
C ILE A 170 6.11 -7.63 -6.33
N LEU A 171 5.34 -7.82 -7.39
CA LEU A 171 5.69 -7.36 -8.73
C LEU A 171 5.79 -5.83 -8.84
N VAL A 172 4.90 -5.07 -8.17
CA VAL A 172 5.01 -3.59 -8.15
C VAL A 172 6.19 -3.06 -7.33
N HIS A 173 6.81 -3.91 -6.51
CA HIS A 173 8.00 -3.56 -5.73
C HIS A 173 9.28 -4.21 -6.27
N LEU A 174 9.22 -4.87 -7.43
CA LEU A 174 10.34 -5.65 -7.97
C LEU A 174 11.60 -4.80 -8.22
N HIS A 175 11.45 -3.51 -8.57
CA HIS A 175 12.55 -2.59 -8.86
C HIS A 175 13.31 -2.08 -7.63
N THR A 176 12.63 -2.04 -6.47
CA THR A 176 13.21 -1.63 -5.18
C THR A 176 13.51 -2.81 -4.27
N ALA A 177 13.17 -4.04 -4.70
CA ALA A 177 13.26 -5.22 -3.88
C ALA A 177 14.71 -5.67 -3.67
N SER A 178 15.30 -5.19 -2.57
CA SER A 178 15.98 -6.18 -1.72
C SER A 178 14.93 -7.22 -1.30
N PHE A 179 15.32 -8.49 -1.19
CA PHE A 179 14.44 -9.57 -0.73
C PHE A 179 13.63 -9.17 0.53
N MET A 180 14.25 -8.37 1.41
CA MET A 180 13.64 -7.89 2.65
C MET A 180 12.49 -6.89 2.43
N ILE A 181 12.56 -6.01 1.44
CA ILE A 181 11.45 -5.08 1.14
C ILE A 181 10.24 -5.86 0.65
N ALA A 182 10.43 -6.79 -0.30
CA ALA A 182 9.36 -7.66 -0.77
C ALA A 182 8.76 -8.50 0.37
N PHE A 183 9.61 -9.08 1.22
CA PHE A 183 9.20 -9.87 2.38
C PHE A 183 8.36 -9.05 3.37
N THR A 184 8.81 -7.85 3.72
CA THR A 184 8.07 -6.93 4.60
C THR A 184 6.74 -6.51 3.98
N SER A 185 6.68 -6.25 2.67
CA SER A 185 5.43 -5.96 1.96
C SER A 185 4.42 -7.11 2.02
N VAL A 186 4.88 -8.37 1.98
CA VAL A 186 4.02 -9.56 2.14
C VAL A 186 3.48 -9.65 3.56
N ILE A 187 4.33 -9.45 4.59
CA ILE A 187 3.91 -9.49 5.99
C ILE A 187 2.85 -8.41 6.26
N ILE A 188 3.14 -7.17 5.90
CA ILE A 188 2.22 -6.03 6.08
C ILE A 188 0.90 -6.31 5.36
N GLY A 189 0.99 -6.75 4.10
CA GLY A 189 -0.18 -7.10 3.30
C GLY A 189 -1.06 -8.18 3.92
N THR A 190 -0.45 -9.16 4.56
CA THR A 190 -1.13 -10.26 5.25
C THR A 190 -1.82 -9.78 6.52
N VAL A 191 -1.13 -8.99 7.34
CA VAL A 191 -1.70 -8.37 8.55
C VAL A 191 -2.89 -7.50 8.17
N TYR A 192 -2.76 -6.68 7.13
CA TYR A 192 -3.83 -5.85 6.61
C TYR A 192 -5.05 -6.66 6.19
N TYR A 193 -4.86 -7.75 5.44
CA TYR A 193 -5.94 -8.63 5.02
C TYR A 193 -6.70 -9.26 6.21
N ILE A 194 -5.96 -9.75 7.21
CA ILE A 194 -6.55 -10.35 8.42
C ILE A 194 -7.39 -9.32 9.19
N ILE A 195 -6.85 -8.12 9.40
CA ILE A 195 -7.54 -7.05 10.12
C ILE A 195 -8.76 -6.55 9.33
N TYR A 196 -8.62 -6.42 8.01
CA TYR A 196 -9.70 -6.04 7.11
C TYR A 196 -10.91 -6.98 7.25
N LYS A 197 -10.68 -8.30 7.17
CA LYS A 197 -11.74 -9.30 7.34
C LYS A 197 -12.36 -9.29 8.74
N LYS A 198 -11.54 -9.08 9.80
CA LYS A 198 -12.03 -9.01 11.18
C LYS A 198 -12.80 -7.73 11.52
N ASN A 199 -12.56 -6.64 10.80
CA ASN A 199 -13.14 -5.32 11.10
C ASN A 199 -14.27 -4.93 10.14
N GLY A 200 -15.06 -5.92 9.70
CA GLY A 200 -16.22 -5.70 8.83
C GLY A 200 -15.86 -5.06 7.50
N GLU A 201 -14.70 -5.44 6.94
CA GLU A 201 -14.24 -5.02 5.62
C GLU A 201 -14.15 -3.50 5.46
N ASN A 202 -13.83 -2.80 6.56
CA ASN A 202 -13.64 -1.36 6.56
C ASN A 202 -12.22 -1.00 6.08
N LEU A 203 -12.14 -0.30 4.94
CA LEU A 203 -10.87 0.10 4.32
C LEU A 203 -10.17 1.26 5.04
N PHE A 204 -10.94 2.15 5.69
CA PHE A 204 -10.42 3.37 6.30
C PHE A 204 -9.20 3.15 7.22
N PRO A 205 -9.24 2.26 8.23
CA PRO A 205 -8.10 2.09 9.13
C PRO A 205 -6.83 1.64 8.41
N LEU A 206 -6.96 0.79 7.39
CA LEU A 206 -5.86 0.19 6.64
C LEU A 206 -5.22 1.23 5.72
N ALA A 207 -6.04 1.92 4.92
CA ALA A 207 -5.61 3.02 4.05
C ALA A 207 -4.94 4.15 4.84
N THR A 208 -5.47 4.47 6.02
CA THR A 208 -4.90 5.50 6.91
C THR A 208 -3.57 5.04 7.49
N SER A 209 -3.47 3.79 7.97
CA SER A 209 -2.19 3.26 8.47
C SER A 209 -1.11 3.20 7.39
N HIS A 210 -1.48 2.86 6.16
CA HIS A 210 -0.59 2.91 5.00
C HIS A 210 -0.15 4.36 4.73
N THR A 211 -1.09 5.30 4.70
CA THR A 211 -0.76 6.73 4.54
C THR A 211 0.27 7.19 5.56
N LEU A 212 0.05 6.87 6.84
CA LEU A 212 0.99 7.21 7.91
C LEU A 212 2.36 6.58 7.68
N ALA A 213 2.41 5.33 7.23
CA ALA A 213 3.67 4.66 6.90
C ALA A 213 4.38 5.26 5.68
N ASN A 214 3.67 5.76 4.67
CA ASN A 214 4.29 6.46 3.55
C ASN A 214 4.91 7.80 4.01
N ILE A 215 4.26 8.49 4.94
CA ILE A 215 4.71 9.77 5.46
C ILE A 215 5.89 9.60 6.43
N PHE A 216 5.77 8.68 7.38
CA PHE A 216 6.69 8.53 8.52
C PHE A 216 7.61 7.31 8.40
N GLY A 217 7.46 6.46 7.39
CA GLY A 217 8.14 5.17 7.32
C GLY A 217 7.54 4.12 8.28
N PHE A 218 7.82 2.84 8.02
CA PHE A 218 7.50 1.74 8.93
C PHE A 218 8.61 1.55 9.96
N SER A 219 8.66 2.40 10.98
CA SER A 219 9.59 2.24 12.11
C SER A 219 9.09 3.05 13.30
N LEU A 220 8.96 2.39 14.46
CA LEU A 220 8.65 3.06 15.72
C LEU A 220 9.90 3.76 16.28
N LEU A 221 11.09 3.18 16.06
CA LEU A 221 12.36 3.76 16.47
C LEU A 221 12.53 5.21 16.04
N ARG A 222 11.94 5.64 14.92
CA ARG A 222 11.97 7.04 14.43
C ARG A 222 11.31 8.07 15.36
N PHE A 223 10.60 7.61 16.39
CA PHE A 223 9.91 8.47 17.36
C PHE A 223 10.52 8.38 18.78
N LEU A 224 11.65 7.70 18.93
CA LEU A 224 12.31 7.43 20.22
C LEU A 224 13.68 8.12 20.29
#